data_AF-A0A536FU97-F1
#
_entry.id   AF-A0A536FU97-F1
#
_cell.length_a   1.000
_cell.length_b   1.000
_cell.length_c   1.000
_cell.angle_alpha   90.00
_cell.angle_beta   90.00
_cell.angle_gamma   90.00
#
_symmetry.space_group_name_H-M   'P 1'
#
loop_
_entity.id
_entity.type
_entity.pdbx_description
1 polymer ?
#
loop_
_entity_poly.entity_id
_entity_poly.type
_entity_poly.pdbx_seq_one_letter_code
_entity_poly.pdbx_strand_id
1 'polypeptide(L)'
;MASLRAIYIIWYRDILRYWRDRWRLVASLAQPLLFLLVFGSGLSSSLGGAFGRGTGISYIQFMYPGIIGMSILFSAIFGAMSIVWDREFGFLKEVLVAPIDRWAVAVGKALGGTTQAMIQGLILLV
;
A
#
# COMPACT_ATOMS: atom_id res chain seq x y z
N MET A 1 -20.49 6.03 -21.78
CA MET A 1 -19.25 6.85 -21.75
C MET A 1 -19.09 7.66 -20.46
N ALA A 2 -20.18 8.21 -19.89
CA ALA A 2 -20.12 8.98 -18.63
C ALA A 2 -19.54 8.17 -17.44
N SER A 3 -19.92 6.89 -17.32
CA SER A 3 -19.48 6.02 -16.22
C SER A 3 -17.95 5.76 -16.22
N LEU A 4 -17.33 5.60 -17.40
CA LEU A 4 -15.88 5.44 -17.55
C LEU A 4 -15.10 6.69 -17.15
N ARG A 5 -15.60 7.88 -17.53
CA ARG A 5 -15.00 9.16 -17.09
C ARG A 5 -15.11 9.33 -15.58
N ALA A 6 -16.24 8.95 -14.99
CA ALA A 6 -16.41 9.02 -13.55
C ALA A 6 -15.44 8.09 -12.80
N ILE A 7 -15.26 6.85 -13.27
CA ILE A 7 -14.25 5.92 -12.73
C ILE A 7 -12.86 6.55 -12.77
N TYR A 8 -12.46 7.10 -13.92
CA TYR A 8 -11.15 7.72 -14.10
C TYR A 8 -10.93 8.92 -13.18
N ILE A 9 -11.93 9.81 -13.05
CA ILE A 9 -11.83 11.00 -12.19
C ILE A 9 -11.69 10.61 -10.71
N ILE A 10 -12.45 9.61 -10.25
CA ILE A 10 -12.36 9.11 -8.88
C ILE A 10 -10.99 8.48 -8.62
N TRP A 11 -10.53 7.65 -9.54
CA TRP A 11 -9.20 7.01 -9.48
C TRP A 11 -8.08 8.05 -9.43
N TYR A 12 -8.09 9.00 -10.37
CA TYR A 12 -7.09 10.06 -10.46
C TYR A 12 -7.06 10.94 -9.20
N ARG A 13 -8.23 11.27 -8.64
CA ARG A 13 -8.31 12.04 -7.40
C ARG A 13 -7.70 11.29 -6.22
N ASP A 14 -7.99 9.99 -6.08
CA ASP A 14 -7.42 9.18 -5.00
C ASP A 14 -5.89 9.08 -5.10
N ILE A 15 -5.36 8.95 -6.32
CA ILE A 15 -3.90 9.00 -6.59
C ILE A 15 -3.29 10.36 -6.24
N LEU A 16 -3.96 11.45 -6.58
CA LEU A 16 -3.50 12.81 -6.26
C LEU A 16 -3.48 13.08 -4.76
N ARG A 17 -4.49 12.60 -4.03
CA ARG A 17 -4.52 12.66 -2.57
C ARG A 17 -3.37 11.86 -1.97
N TYR A 18 -3.15 10.65 -2.46
CA TYR A 18 -2.04 9.81 -2.01
C TYR A 18 -0.68 10.49 -2.21
N TRP A 19 -0.46 11.12 -3.37
CA TRP A 19 0.77 11.87 -3.65
C TRP A 19 0.94 13.14 -2.79
N ARG A 20 -0.16 13.80 -2.41
CA ARG A 20 -0.11 14.97 -1.50
C ARG A 20 0.16 14.57 -0.06
N ASP A 21 -0.25 13.38 0.36
CA ASP A 21 0.02 12.82 1.69
C ASP A 21 1.46 12.26 1.79
N ARG A 22 2.46 13.14 1.59
CA ARG A 22 3.88 12.79 1.68
C ARG A 22 4.25 12.18 3.02
N TRP A 23 3.63 12.63 4.11
CA TRP A 23 3.88 12.07 5.44
C TRP A 23 3.42 10.62 5.55
N ARG A 24 2.26 10.29 4.95
CA ARG A 24 1.71 8.94 4.94
C ARG A 24 2.59 8.00 4.10
N LEU A 25 3.10 8.50 2.96
CA LEU A 25 4.07 7.80 2.13
C LEU A 25 5.33 7.43 2.92
N VAL A 26 5.94 8.42 3.57
CA VAL A 26 7.17 8.23 4.35
C VAL A 26 6.93 7.29 5.53
N ALA A 27 5.85 7.48 6.29
CA ALA A 27 5.52 6.63 7.42
C ALA A 27 5.29 5.16 7.01
N SER A 28 4.61 4.95 5.87
CA SER A 28 4.35 3.60 5.36
C SER A 28 5.59 2.87 4.85
N LEU A 29 6.65 3.59 4.44
CA LEU A 29 7.93 3.00 4.04
C LEU A 29 8.92 2.88 5.21
N ALA A 30 8.83 3.79 6.19
CA ALA A 30 9.69 3.78 7.37
C ALA A 30 9.52 2.49 8.19
N GLN A 31 8.28 2.02 8.41
CA GLN A 31 8.04 0.79 9.18
C GLN A 31 8.66 -0.46 8.50
N PRO A 32 8.45 -0.73 7.20
CA PRO A 32 9.14 -1.80 6.46
C PRO A 32 10.66 -1.70 6.50
N LEU A 33 11.21 -0.50 6.30
CA LEU A 33 12.65 -0.28 6.27
C LEU A 33 13.29 -0.48 7.65
N LEU A 34 12.62 -0.03 8.72
CA LEU A 34 13.04 -0.32 10.09
C LEU A 34 13.03 -1.82 10.36
N PHE A 35 12.01 -2.54 9.88
CA PHE A 35 11.98 -3.99 9.98
C PHE A 35 13.16 -4.63 9.22
N LEU A 36 13.42 -4.21 7.99
CA LEU A 36 14.57 -4.70 7.22
C LEU A 36 15.91 -4.39 7.89
N LEU A 37 16.09 -3.21 8.48
CA LEU A 37 17.32 -2.88 9.20
C LEU A 37 17.47 -3.70 10.48
N VAL A 38 16.43 -3.76 11.32
CA VAL A 38 16.48 -4.47 12.62
C VAL A 38 16.68 -5.96 12.41
N PHE A 39 15.89 -6.57 11.52
CA PHE A 39 15.95 -8.00 11.27
C PHE A 39 17.11 -8.38 10.34
N GLY A 40 17.45 -7.52 9.39
CA GLY A 40 18.54 -7.74 8.45
C GLY A 40 19.93 -7.55 9.05
N SER A 41 20.13 -6.63 9.99
CA SER A 41 21.44 -6.43 10.66
C SER A 41 21.50 -7.07 12.05
N GLY A 42 20.45 -6.91 12.86
CA GLY A 42 20.42 -7.37 14.25
C GLY A 42 20.20 -8.88 14.39
N LEU A 43 19.32 -9.46 13.57
CA LEU A 43 19.01 -10.90 13.67
C LEU A 43 19.91 -11.74 12.74
N SER A 44 20.37 -11.19 11.61
CA SER A 44 21.40 -11.81 10.76
C SER A 44 22.75 -11.99 11.48
N SER A 45 23.13 -11.06 12.37
CA SER A 45 24.37 -11.20 13.14
C SER A 45 24.29 -12.26 14.24
N SER A 46 23.11 -12.56 14.79
CA SER A 46 22.93 -13.64 15.78
C SER A 46 22.63 -15.00 15.15
N LEU A 47 21.91 -15.05 14.02
CA LEU A 47 21.54 -16.27 13.30
C LEU A 47 22.46 -16.63 12.11
N GLY A 48 23.39 -15.74 11.74
CA GLY A 48 24.32 -15.94 10.62
C GLY A 48 25.21 -17.18 10.78
N GLY A 49 25.51 -17.57 12.02
CA GLY A 49 26.20 -18.84 12.31
C GLY A 49 25.36 -20.10 12.14
N ALA A 50 24.03 -20.00 12.27
CA ALA A 50 23.09 -21.11 12.15
C ALA A 50 22.59 -21.32 10.71
N PHE A 51 22.33 -20.23 9.97
CA PHE A 51 21.88 -20.29 8.58
C PHE A 51 23.03 -20.36 7.56
N GLY A 52 24.21 -19.79 7.88
CA GLY A 52 25.34 -19.72 6.95
C GLY A 52 26.06 -21.05 6.65
N ARG A 53 25.82 -22.10 7.45
CA ARG A 53 26.53 -23.40 7.29
C ARG A 53 25.79 -24.47 6.48
N GLY A 54 24.50 -24.29 6.19
CA GLY A 54 23.67 -25.38 5.64
C GLY A 54 23.08 -25.16 4.24
N THR A 55 22.79 -23.92 3.83
CA THR A 55 21.91 -23.67 2.67
C THR A 55 22.44 -22.69 1.64
N GLY A 56 23.53 -21.96 1.90
CA GLY A 56 24.10 -20.98 0.97
C GLY A 56 23.24 -19.73 0.71
N ILE A 57 22.09 -19.60 1.39
CA ILE A 57 21.16 -18.47 1.26
C ILE A 57 21.31 -17.58 2.49
N SER A 58 21.45 -16.27 2.29
CA SER A 58 21.53 -15.33 3.41
C SER A 58 20.18 -15.21 4.12
N TYR A 59 20.19 -15.07 5.45
CA TYR A 59 18.96 -14.93 6.24
C TYR A 59 18.10 -13.74 5.77
N ILE A 60 18.75 -12.69 5.26
CA ILE A 60 18.11 -11.53 4.64
C ILE A 60 17.30 -11.94 3.39
N GLN A 61 17.87 -12.74 2.49
CA GLN A 61 17.18 -13.18 1.26
C GLN A 61 15.95 -14.04 1.55
N PHE A 62 15.96 -14.81 2.64
CA PHE A 62 14.80 -15.60 3.06
C PHE A 62 13.66 -14.74 3.61
N MET A 63 13.97 -13.73 4.44
CA MET A 63 12.94 -12.86 5.03
C MET A 63 12.42 -11.76 4.10
N TYR A 64 13.21 -11.35 3.11
CA TYR A 64 12.88 -10.26 2.19
C TYR A 64 11.46 -10.34 1.59
N PRO A 65 11.00 -11.46 0.98
CA PRO A 65 9.64 -11.54 0.43
C PRO A 65 8.54 -11.48 1.50
N GLY A 66 8.80 -11.99 2.71
CA GLY A 66 7.84 -11.93 3.83
C GLY A 66 7.62 -10.50 4.32
N ILE A 67 8.69 -9.73 4.44
CA ILE A 67 8.63 -8.31 4.84
C ILE A 67 7.93 -7.49 3.76
N ILE A 68 8.21 -7.73 2.48
CA ILE A 68 7.48 -7.11 1.36
C ILE A 68 5.99 -7.42 1.45
N GLY A 69 5.62 -8.69 1.67
CA GLY A 69 4.23 -9.11 1.79
C GLY A 69 3.49 -8.41 2.94
N MET A 70 4.09 -8.37 4.14
CA MET A 70 3.54 -7.63 5.28
C MET A 70 3.36 -6.14 4.96
N SER A 71 4.35 -5.53 4.31
CA SER A 71 4.31 -4.11 3.97
C SER A 71 3.19 -3.75 3.00
N ILE A 72 3.00 -4.57 1.96
CA ILE A 72 1.89 -4.44 1.02
C ILE A 72 0.54 -4.61 1.75
N LEU A 73 0.45 -5.60 2.64
CA LEU A 73 -0.77 -5.88 3.39
C LEU A 73 -1.15 -4.69 4.30
N PHE A 74 -0.20 -4.17 5.08
CA PHE A 74 -0.47 -3.00 5.92
C PHE A 74 -0.82 -1.78 5.09
N SER A 75 -0.12 -1.55 3.97
CA SER A 75 -0.46 -0.47 3.04
C SER A 75 -1.89 -0.55 2.52
N ALA A 76 -2.33 -1.74 2.12
CA ALA A 76 -3.67 -1.99 1.62
C ALA A 76 -4.72 -1.70 2.72
N ILE A 77 -4.46 -2.11 3.97
CA ILE A 77 -5.35 -1.82 5.11
C ILE A 77 -5.45 -0.31 5.37
N PHE A 78 -4.33 0.41 5.39
CA PHE A 78 -4.36 1.87 5.59
C PHE A 78 -5.00 2.61 4.41
N GLY A 79 -4.80 2.12 3.18
CA GLY A 79 -5.54 2.59 2.01
C GLY A 79 -7.05 2.38 2.17
N ALA A 80 -7.48 1.20 2.61
CA ALA A 80 -8.88 0.90 2.89
C ALA A 80 -9.45 1.78 4.01
N MET A 81 -8.68 2.06 5.08
CA MET A 81 -9.12 2.99 6.13
C MET A 81 -9.35 4.41 5.60
N SER A 82 -8.49 4.92 4.69
CA SER A 82 -8.75 6.24 4.08
C SER A 82 -10.07 6.29 3.29
N ILE A 83 -10.52 5.15 2.74
CA ILE A 83 -11.83 5.03 2.08
C ILE A 83 -12.97 5.11 3.11
N VAL A 84 -12.78 4.56 4.30
CA VAL A 84 -13.75 4.66 5.41
C VAL A 84 -13.87 6.10 5.90
N TRP A 85 -12.74 6.81 6.06
CA TRP A 85 -12.74 8.23 6.40
C TRP A 85 -13.44 9.09 5.34
N ASP A 86 -13.23 8.79 4.04
CA ASP A 86 -13.97 9.45 2.95
C ASP A 86 -15.48 9.19 3.01
N ARG A 87 -15.93 8.07 3.60
CA ARG A 87 -17.35 7.84 3.88
C ARG A 87 -17.87 8.67 5.04
N GLU A 88 -17.10 8.80 6.12
CA GLU A 88 -17.52 9.55 7.31
C GLU A 88 -17.62 11.06 7.07
N PHE A 89 -16.70 11.63 6.29
CA PHE A 89 -16.70 13.07 5.98
C PHE A 89 -17.79 13.53 4.98
N GLY A 90 -18.67 12.63 4.52
CA GLY A 90 -19.80 13.01 3.65
C GLY A 90 -19.47 13.14 2.17
N PHE A 91 -18.22 12.89 1.74
CA PHE A 91 -17.84 12.88 0.33
C PHE A 91 -18.65 11.84 -0.46
N LEU A 92 -18.98 10.71 0.16
CA LEU A 92 -19.85 9.70 -0.44
C LEU A 92 -21.28 10.23 -0.69
N LYS A 93 -21.78 11.16 0.15
CA LYS A 93 -23.10 11.77 -0.03
C LYS A 93 -23.10 12.74 -1.21
N GLU A 94 -22.05 13.55 -1.38
CA GLU A 94 -21.90 14.43 -2.57
C GLU A 94 -21.78 13.63 -3.88
N VAL A 95 -21.03 12.52 -3.87
CA VAL A 95 -20.90 11.64 -5.05
C VAL A 95 -22.21 10.92 -5.38
N LEU A 96 -23.02 10.57 -4.38
CA LEU A 96 -24.33 9.94 -4.58
C LEU A 96 -25.41 10.91 -5.07
N VAL A 97 -25.20 12.22 -4.93
CA VAL A 97 -26.09 13.27 -5.49
C VAL A 97 -25.78 13.54 -6.97
N ALA A 98 -24.56 13.26 -7.41
CA ALA A 98 -24.22 13.33 -8.82
C ALA A 98 -24.87 12.15 -9.59
N PRO A 99 -25.30 12.36 -10.86
CA PRO A 99 -25.95 11.33 -11.66
C PRO A 99 -24.92 10.31 -12.17
N ILE A 100 -24.36 9.51 -11.26
CA ILE A 100 -23.32 8.53 -11.52
C ILE A 100 -23.75 7.17 -10.98
N ASP A 101 -23.55 6.11 -11.75
CA ASP A 101 -23.87 4.76 -11.31
C ASP A 101 -23.04 4.35 -10.09
N ARG A 102 -23.69 3.77 -9.07
CA ARG A 102 -23.04 3.35 -7.79
C ARG A 102 -21.89 2.37 -8.00
N TRP A 103 -21.98 1.53 -9.02
CA TRP A 103 -20.93 0.55 -9.37
C TRP A 103 -19.65 1.24 -9.90
N ALA A 104 -19.78 2.36 -10.62
CA ALA A 104 -18.65 3.11 -11.14
C ALA A 104 -17.80 3.72 -10.01
N VAL A 105 -18.45 4.15 -8.92
CA VAL A 105 -17.77 4.64 -7.72
C VAL A 105 -17.00 3.54 -7.00
N ALA A 106 -17.60 2.36 -6.87
CA ALA A 106 -16.95 1.20 -6.25
C ALA A 106 -15.70 0.77 -7.03
N VAL A 107 -15.81 0.69 -8.36
CA VAL A 107 -14.68 0.32 -9.24
C VAL A 107 -13.57 1.37 -9.21
N GLY A 108 -13.89 2.66 -9.28
CA GLY A 108 -12.89 3.74 -9.20
C GLY A 108 -12.11 3.75 -7.88
N LYS A 109 -12.80 3.53 -6.76
CA LYS A 109 -12.20 3.38 -5.43
C LYS A 109 -11.32 2.13 -5.31
N ALA A 110 -11.79 0.99 -5.83
CA ALA A 110 -11.03 -0.25 -5.83
C ALA A 110 -9.74 -0.12 -6.66
N LEU A 111 -9.82 0.51 -7.84
CA LEU A 111 -8.66 0.81 -8.68
C LEU A 111 -7.68 1.76 -7.98
N GLY A 112 -8.18 2.75 -7.23
CA GLY A 112 -7.34 3.69 -6.49
C GLY A 112 -6.51 2.98 -5.42
N GLY A 113 -7.16 2.18 -4.58
CA GLY A 113 -6.50 1.42 -3.52
C GLY A 113 -5.51 0.36 -4.04
N THR A 114 -5.87 -0.35 -5.12
CA THR A 114 -4.99 -1.36 -5.73
C THR A 114 -3.76 -0.73 -6.35
N THR A 115 -3.90 0.38 -7.09
CA THR A 115 -2.76 1.11 -7.66
C THR A 115 -1.82 1.61 -6.57
N GLN A 116 -2.38 2.12 -5.46
CA GLN A 116 -1.60 2.56 -4.31
C GLN A 116 -0.75 1.43 -3.70
N ALA A 117 -1.37 0.27 -3.44
CA ALA A 117 -0.68 -0.88 -2.89
C ALA A 117 0.40 -1.42 -3.84
N MET A 118 0.12 -1.42 -5.14
CA MET A 118 1.05 -1.85 -6.17
C MET A 118 2.28 -0.94 -6.28
N ILE A 119 2.10 0.38 -6.18
CA ILE A 119 3.21 1.35 -6.14
C ILE A 119 4.11 1.09 -4.92
N GLN A 120 3.54 0.85 -3.73
CA GLN A 120 4.36 0.57 -2.54
C GLN A 120 5.09 -0.77 -2.62
N GLY A 121 4.44 -1.81 -3.17
CA GLY A 121 5.10 -3.09 -3.42
C GLY A 121 6.27 -2.95 -4.38
N LEU A 122 6.12 -2.17 -5.46
CA LEU A 122 7.20 -1.91 -6.42
C LEU A 122 8.36 -1.13 -5.79
N ILE A 123 8.08 -0.11 -4.97
CA ILE A 123 9.11 0.68 -4.29
C ILE A 123 9.94 -0.18 -3.33
N LEU A 124 9.33 -1.15 -2.66
CA LEU A 124 10.03 -2.04 -1.73
C LEU A 124 10.81 -3.16 -2.41
N LEU A 125 10.45 -3.49 -3.66
CA LEU A 125 11.11 -4.53 -4.45
C LEU A 125 12.41 -4.03 -5.09
N VAL A 126 12.53 -2.73 -5.32
CA VAL A 126 13.73 -2.03 -5.82
C VAL A 126 14.65 -1.68 -4.65
#